data_AF-K5D6T0-F1
#
_entry.id   AF-K5D6T0-F1
#
_cell.length_a   1.000
_cell.length_b   1.000
_cell.length_c   1.000
_cell.angle_alpha   90.00
_cell.angle_beta   90.00
_cell.angle_gamma   90.00
#
_symmetry.space_group_name_H-M   'P 1'
#
loop_
_entity.id
_entity.type
_entity.pdbx_description
1 polymer ?
#
loop_
_entity_poly.entity_id
_entity_poly.type
_entity_poly.pdbx_seq_one_letter_code
_entity_poly.pdbx_strand_id
1 'polypeptide(L)'
;MLELGLRGMDDSATQAIDYDPYVGLNQLRPLFVFNEDSDRWEIPPERYNFFRPESFSAKKPSGTRRVFVLGGSTVQGRPYATETAFSTWLRLWLESADSDFEYEVINCGGTSYASYRVAKILDEVLEYEPDAIVLYTGHNEFLEDRTYAHVRDMGAVSRWSTAIGSKLHSVRWVQSLFAASYERTELAASVETILDQPGGLNSYQRDPIWQRGVEKHFATTLEKIAEQTRKNDLPLIMCVPASDLVNTPPFKIQTRSDWTEDEENRFRSAWSIANDSDRSPPRRIDALRECLSLDPSHAGANYALGRLLYDRGDGEQARQYLIAARDHDVCPLRATSAIVQATKKIAKRYRVPLVETPTLLDERDFRGVLIADQVPDPSRFVDHVHPSIVGHQKIAAALAQQFEKLGWVELTEQSSVRYENAVKEHLSNLDQDYYVRGKQRLEGLRLWTMGRAGQLATEMADDQSSLQEDLQQP
;
A
#
# COMPACT_ATOMS: atom_id res chain seq x y z
N MET A 1 9.47 -48.37 -18.70
CA MET A 1 8.98 -48.04 -20.06
C MET A 1 7.96 -46.89 -20.12
N LEU A 2 7.73 -46.14 -19.02
CA LEU A 2 6.82 -44.98 -19.02
C LEU A 2 7.55 -43.61 -19.07
N GLU A 3 8.86 -43.55 -18.78
CA GLU A 3 9.64 -42.30 -18.79
C GLU A 3 10.27 -41.91 -20.14
N LEU A 4 10.18 -42.77 -21.16
CA LEU A 4 10.74 -42.47 -22.50
C LEU A 4 9.69 -41.96 -23.51
N GLY A 5 8.40 -42.01 -23.18
CA GLY A 5 7.31 -41.57 -24.06
C GLY A 5 6.93 -40.09 -23.95
N LEU A 6 7.47 -39.36 -22.96
CA LEU A 6 7.08 -37.96 -22.67
C LEU A 6 8.11 -36.91 -23.11
N ARG A 7 9.15 -37.29 -23.85
CA ARG A 7 10.15 -36.37 -24.41
C ARG A 7 9.84 -35.89 -25.85
N GLY A 8 8.69 -36.25 -26.40
CA GLY A 8 8.34 -36.01 -27.81
C GLY A 8 7.32 -34.91 -28.09
N MET A 9 6.90 -34.14 -27.08
CA MET A 9 5.95 -33.03 -27.25
C MET A 9 6.40 -31.87 -26.37
N ASP A 10 7.56 -31.31 -26.71
CA ASP A 10 8.14 -30.14 -26.06
C ASP A 10 8.09 -28.99 -27.06
N ASP A 11 6.94 -28.31 -27.11
CA ASP A 11 6.76 -27.00 -27.74
C ASP A 11 5.54 -26.31 -27.10
N SER A 12 5.62 -26.15 -25.79
CA SER A 12 4.96 -25.07 -25.06
C SER A 12 5.72 -24.92 -23.76
N ALA A 13 6.38 -23.77 -23.58
CA ALA A 13 6.99 -23.39 -22.32
C ALA A 13 5.96 -23.63 -21.21
N THR A 14 6.19 -24.67 -20.42
CA THR A 14 5.30 -25.08 -19.34
C THR A 14 5.44 -24.03 -18.25
N GLN A 15 4.60 -23.00 -18.33
CA GLN A 15 4.42 -22.02 -17.26
C GLN A 15 4.26 -22.80 -15.95
N ALA A 16 5.22 -22.63 -15.05
CA ALA A 16 5.04 -23.07 -13.68
C ALA A 16 3.76 -22.39 -13.19
N ILE A 17 2.73 -23.18 -12.91
CA ILE A 17 1.48 -22.70 -12.33
C ILE A 17 1.87 -22.08 -10.97
N ASP A 18 2.07 -20.77 -10.95
CA ASP A 18 2.49 -20.02 -9.78
C ASP A 18 1.29 -19.91 -8.84
N TYR A 19 1.29 -20.84 -7.90
CA TYR A 19 0.20 -21.14 -6.98
C TYR A 19 0.23 -20.16 -5.80
N ASP A 20 -0.71 -19.22 -5.78
CA ASP A 20 -1.11 -18.53 -4.55
C ASP A 20 -2.29 -19.32 -3.92
N PRO A 21 -2.20 -19.72 -2.63
CA PRO A 21 -3.25 -20.52 -1.99
C PRO A 21 -4.54 -19.74 -1.70
N TYR A 22 -4.52 -18.41 -1.82
CA TYR A 22 -5.64 -17.52 -1.53
C TYR A 22 -6.34 -17.03 -2.81
N VAL A 23 -5.61 -16.73 -3.88
CA VAL A 23 -6.15 -16.17 -5.13
C VAL A 23 -5.60 -16.83 -6.40
N GLY A 24 -6.43 -16.92 -7.44
CA GLY A 24 -5.98 -17.31 -8.78
C GLY A 24 -5.34 -16.12 -9.48
N LEU A 25 -4.10 -16.28 -9.94
CA LEU A 25 -3.31 -15.20 -10.56
C LEU A 25 -2.96 -15.48 -12.02
N ASN A 26 -3.62 -16.46 -12.63
CA ASN A 26 -3.26 -17.00 -13.94
C ASN A 26 -3.56 -16.03 -15.10
N GLN A 27 -4.41 -15.03 -14.86
CA GLN A 27 -4.79 -14.04 -15.87
C GLN A 27 -3.92 -12.78 -15.85
N LEU A 28 -3.00 -12.65 -14.89
CA LEU A 28 -2.12 -11.49 -14.82
C LEU A 28 -1.14 -11.49 -15.98
N ARG A 29 -1.05 -10.34 -16.66
CA ARG A 29 -0.12 -10.13 -17.77
C ARG A 29 1.17 -9.49 -17.26
N PRO A 30 2.32 -9.77 -17.91
CA PRO A 30 3.57 -9.07 -17.65
C PRO A 30 3.38 -7.56 -17.66
N LEU A 31 4.04 -6.86 -16.75
CA LEU A 31 4.05 -5.41 -16.67
C LEU A 31 4.81 -4.81 -17.85
N PHE A 32 5.94 -5.41 -18.23
CA PHE A 32 6.78 -4.94 -19.31
C PHE A 32 6.65 -5.80 -20.58
N VAL A 33 6.76 -5.14 -21.73
CA VAL A 33 6.90 -5.79 -23.04
C VAL A 33 8.20 -5.35 -23.70
N PHE A 34 8.78 -6.23 -24.51
CA PHE A 34 9.98 -5.91 -25.25
C PHE A 34 9.62 -5.11 -26.51
N ASN A 35 10.24 -3.96 -26.67
CA ASN A 35 10.12 -3.11 -27.84
C ASN A 35 11.36 -3.30 -28.73
N GLU A 36 11.19 -4.02 -29.84
CA GLU A 36 12.28 -4.37 -30.77
C GLU A 36 12.92 -3.14 -31.43
N ASP A 37 12.15 -2.07 -31.66
CA ASP A 37 12.65 -0.86 -32.33
C ASP A 37 13.62 -0.06 -31.46
N SER A 38 13.44 -0.11 -30.14
CA SER A 38 14.24 0.63 -29.17
C SER A 38 15.20 -0.22 -28.35
N ASP A 39 15.11 -1.55 -28.44
CA ASP A 39 15.84 -2.52 -27.60
C ASP A 39 15.62 -2.27 -26.08
N ARG A 40 14.36 -1.99 -25.72
CA ARG A 40 13.95 -1.66 -24.35
C ARG A 40 12.78 -2.51 -23.87
N TRP A 41 12.73 -2.74 -22.57
CA TRP A 41 11.51 -3.14 -21.89
C TRP A 41 10.70 -1.89 -21.57
N GLU A 42 9.40 -1.90 -21.86
CA GLU A 42 8.51 -0.78 -21.59
C GLU A 42 7.16 -1.21 -21.04
N ILE A 43 6.56 -0.37 -20.21
CA ILE A 43 5.15 -0.54 -19.82
C ILE A 43 4.30 -0.13 -21.02
N PRO A 44 3.48 -1.04 -21.58
CA PRO A 44 2.75 -0.73 -22.80
C PRO A 44 1.52 0.17 -22.49
N PRO A 45 1.04 0.98 -23.46
CA PRO A 45 0.00 1.98 -23.24
C PRO A 45 -1.30 1.45 -22.63
N GLU A 46 -1.69 0.20 -22.89
CA GLU A 46 -2.86 -0.44 -22.29
C GLU A 46 -2.78 -0.57 -20.76
N ARG A 47 -1.59 -0.43 -20.17
CA ARG A 47 -1.37 -0.47 -18.72
C ARG A 47 -1.41 0.92 -18.07
N TYR A 48 -1.48 2.01 -18.83
CA TYR A 48 -1.40 3.39 -18.31
C TYR A 48 -2.58 3.82 -17.44
N ASN A 49 -3.68 3.06 -17.43
CA ASN A 49 -4.77 3.26 -16.48
C ASN A 49 -4.34 2.98 -15.03
N PHE A 50 -3.35 2.11 -14.83
CA PHE A 50 -2.88 1.69 -13.50
C PHE A 50 -1.43 2.09 -13.24
N PHE A 51 -0.60 2.18 -14.27
CA PHE A 51 0.84 2.49 -14.18
C PHE A 51 1.15 3.80 -14.91
N ARG A 52 2.38 4.28 -14.77
CA ARG A 52 2.91 5.37 -15.59
C ARG A 52 3.84 4.80 -16.66
N PRO A 53 4.06 5.51 -17.78
CA PRO A 53 5.10 5.15 -18.73
C PRO A 53 6.43 4.96 -18.00
N GLU A 54 7.09 3.84 -18.27
CA GLU A 54 8.38 3.49 -17.69
C GLU A 54 9.11 2.57 -18.69
N SER A 55 10.42 2.75 -18.84
CA SER A 55 11.21 1.89 -19.72
C SER A 55 12.66 1.80 -19.28
N PHE A 56 13.32 0.68 -19.59
CA PHE A 56 14.73 0.44 -19.28
C PHE A 56 15.38 -0.44 -20.36
N SER A 57 16.72 -0.46 -20.39
CA SER A 57 17.47 -1.16 -21.43
C SER A 57 17.23 -2.67 -21.36
N ALA A 58 16.93 -3.33 -22.48
CA ALA A 58 16.62 -4.76 -22.47
C ALA A 58 17.83 -5.61 -22.06
N LYS A 59 18.99 -5.27 -22.62
CA LYS A 59 20.29 -5.75 -22.14
C LYS A 59 20.86 -4.72 -21.16
N LYS A 60 21.16 -5.14 -19.94
CA LYS A 60 21.76 -4.27 -18.94
C LYS A 60 23.16 -3.81 -19.40
N PRO A 61 23.39 -2.48 -19.54
CA PRO A 61 24.71 -1.99 -19.94
C PRO A 61 25.76 -2.25 -18.86
N SER A 62 27.03 -2.32 -19.28
CA SER A 62 28.15 -2.36 -18.33
C SER A 62 28.22 -1.04 -17.57
N GLY A 63 28.45 -1.10 -16.26
CA GLY A 63 28.49 0.09 -15.41
C GLY A 63 27.09 0.61 -15.01
N THR A 64 26.03 -0.18 -15.19
CA THR A 64 24.67 0.19 -14.76
C THR A 64 24.25 -0.57 -13.51
N ARG A 65 23.64 0.13 -12.56
CA ARG A 65 22.93 -0.44 -11.41
C ARG A 65 21.42 -0.30 -11.59
N ARG A 66 20.70 -1.41 -11.46
CA ARG A 66 19.27 -1.52 -11.73
C ARG A 66 18.48 -1.80 -10.45
N VAL A 67 17.67 -0.84 -10.04
CA VAL A 67 16.80 -0.91 -8.85
C VAL A 67 15.35 -0.94 -9.30
N PHE A 68 14.59 -1.95 -8.87
CA PHE A 68 13.14 -1.97 -9.07
C PHE A 68 12.43 -1.53 -7.80
N VAL A 69 11.52 -0.56 -7.93
CA VAL A 69 10.71 -0.04 -6.84
C VAL A 69 9.28 -0.55 -7.00
N LEU A 70 8.88 -1.45 -6.10
CA LEU A 70 7.64 -2.20 -6.18
C LEU A 70 6.59 -1.72 -5.18
N GLY A 71 5.33 -1.60 -5.62
CA GLY A 71 4.23 -1.29 -4.72
C GLY A 71 2.95 -0.80 -5.37
N GLY A 72 2.13 -0.12 -4.56
CA GLY A 72 0.85 0.45 -4.98
C GLY A 72 0.95 1.85 -5.59
N SER A 73 -0.15 2.59 -5.55
CA SER A 73 -0.25 3.99 -6.03
C SER A 73 0.71 4.95 -5.34
N THR A 74 1.07 4.69 -4.07
CA THR A 74 2.13 5.43 -3.37
C THR A 74 3.47 5.31 -4.09
N VAL A 75 3.82 4.14 -4.64
CA VAL A 75 5.04 3.98 -5.42
C VAL A 75 4.93 4.72 -6.75
N GLN A 76 3.78 4.60 -7.42
CA GLN A 76 3.51 5.25 -8.71
C GLN A 76 3.75 6.78 -8.66
N GLY A 77 3.59 7.40 -7.49
CA GLY A 77 3.65 8.85 -7.31
C GLY A 77 2.29 9.54 -7.41
N ARG A 78 1.19 8.81 -7.16
CA ARG A 78 -0.13 9.43 -7.07
C ARG A 78 -0.13 10.51 -5.98
N PRO A 79 -0.89 11.60 -6.16
CA PRO A 79 -1.81 11.88 -7.28
C PRO A 79 -1.12 12.48 -8.52
N TYR A 80 0.17 12.81 -8.45
CA TYR A 80 0.94 13.32 -9.57
C TYR A 80 1.36 12.16 -10.51
N ALA A 81 2.66 11.97 -10.73
CA ALA A 81 3.23 10.87 -11.50
C ALA A 81 4.66 10.58 -11.04
N THR A 82 5.41 9.80 -11.82
CA THR A 82 6.73 9.26 -11.47
C THR A 82 7.75 10.37 -11.25
N GLU A 83 7.62 11.50 -11.92
CA GLU A 83 8.52 12.64 -11.87
C GLU A 83 8.66 13.23 -10.45
N THR A 84 7.63 13.14 -9.61
CA THR A 84 7.72 13.56 -8.20
C THR A 84 7.59 12.41 -7.22
N ALA A 85 7.70 11.17 -7.70
CA ALA A 85 7.71 9.97 -6.89
C ALA A 85 9.07 9.76 -6.21
N PHE A 86 9.09 8.97 -5.13
CA PHE A 86 10.32 8.73 -4.38
C PHE A 86 11.34 7.89 -5.15
N SER A 87 10.92 7.16 -6.21
CA SER A 87 11.85 6.47 -7.12
C SER A 87 12.72 7.47 -7.89
N THR A 88 12.13 8.54 -8.41
CA THR A 88 12.86 9.59 -9.14
C THR A 88 13.78 10.36 -8.21
N TRP A 89 13.30 10.74 -7.03
CA TRP A 89 14.15 11.40 -6.03
C TRP A 89 15.31 10.50 -5.57
N LEU A 90 15.09 9.19 -5.46
CA LEU A 90 16.13 8.22 -5.13
C LEU A 90 17.18 8.15 -6.24
N ARG A 91 16.75 8.07 -7.51
CA ARG A 91 17.67 8.11 -8.66
C ARG A 91 18.57 9.34 -8.62
N LEU A 92 17.99 10.53 -8.45
CA LEU A 92 18.75 11.78 -8.34
C LEU A 92 19.75 11.77 -7.16
N TRP A 93 19.38 11.15 -6.03
CA TRP A 93 20.31 10.96 -4.91
C TRP A 93 21.50 10.08 -5.27
N LEU A 94 21.26 8.93 -5.92
CA LEU A 94 22.29 7.99 -6.29
C LEU A 94 23.25 8.59 -7.33
N GLU A 95 22.71 9.18 -8.41
CA GLU A 95 23.49 9.86 -9.46
C GLU A 95 24.30 11.06 -8.91
N SER A 96 23.76 11.77 -7.92
CA SER A 96 24.46 12.89 -7.30
C SER A 96 25.59 12.43 -6.36
N ALA A 97 25.47 11.24 -5.80
CA ALA A 97 26.45 10.67 -4.87
C ALA A 97 27.57 9.93 -5.58
N ASP A 98 27.27 9.32 -6.72
CA ASP A 98 28.18 8.45 -7.46
C ASP A 98 27.99 8.62 -8.97
N SER A 99 29.05 9.07 -9.65
CA SER A 99 29.09 9.26 -11.09
C SER A 99 29.79 8.12 -11.84
N ASP A 100 30.28 7.10 -11.13
CA ASP A 100 31.00 5.97 -11.74
C ASP A 100 30.02 4.93 -12.31
N PHE A 101 28.76 4.96 -11.86
CA PHE A 101 27.68 4.10 -12.33
C PHE A 101 26.50 4.89 -12.86
N GLU A 102 25.85 4.32 -13.87
CA GLU A 102 24.52 4.73 -14.31
C GLU A 102 23.45 4.05 -13.46
N TYR A 103 22.40 4.78 -13.09
CA TYR A 103 21.35 4.27 -12.20
C TYR A 103 20.01 4.15 -12.92
N GLU A 104 19.59 2.93 -13.20
CA GLU A 104 18.22 2.63 -13.61
C GLU A 104 17.38 2.39 -12.35
N VAL A 105 16.55 3.36 -11.93
CA VAL A 105 15.59 3.20 -10.82
C VAL A 105 14.17 3.13 -11.39
N ILE A 106 13.69 1.92 -11.61
CA ILE A 106 12.45 1.61 -12.32
C ILE A 106 11.27 1.66 -11.35
N ASN A 107 10.25 2.46 -11.68
CA ASN A 107 9.01 2.54 -10.91
C ASN A 107 7.99 1.50 -11.39
N CYS A 108 7.68 0.51 -10.53
CA CYS A 108 6.66 -0.49 -10.79
C CYS A 108 5.41 -0.32 -9.91
N GLY A 109 5.04 0.93 -9.62
CA GLY A 109 3.88 1.27 -8.80
C GLY A 109 2.56 1.18 -9.57
N GLY A 110 1.64 0.32 -9.10
CA GLY A 110 0.31 0.15 -9.69
C GLY A 110 -0.81 0.76 -8.86
N THR A 111 -1.74 1.49 -9.48
CA THR A 111 -2.92 2.04 -8.80
C THR A 111 -3.81 0.90 -8.29
N SER A 112 -4.15 0.94 -6.99
CA SER A 112 -4.94 -0.10 -6.30
C SER A 112 -4.26 -1.48 -6.20
N TYR A 113 -2.96 -1.61 -6.53
CA TYR A 113 -2.26 -2.89 -6.43
C TYR A 113 -1.99 -3.28 -4.97
N ALA A 114 -2.51 -4.42 -4.57
CA ALA A 114 -2.22 -5.09 -3.30
C ALA A 114 -0.99 -6.01 -3.40
N SER A 115 -0.52 -6.48 -2.25
CA SER A 115 0.72 -7.24 -2.09
C SER A 115 0.83 -8.47 -2.99
N TYR A 116 -0.27 -9.21 -3.23
CA TYR A 116 -0.26 -10.42 -4.06
C TYR A 116 -0.09 -10.12 -5.55
N ARG A 117 -0.59 -8.98 -6.04
CA ARG A 117 -0.29 -8.49 -7.40
C ARG A 117 1.15 -7.98 -7.47
N VAL A 118 1.64 -7.31 -6.42
CA VAL A 118 3.04 -6.85 -6.34
C VAL A 118 4.03 -8.02 -6.33
N ALA A 119 3.72 -9.13 -5.64
CA ALA A 119 4.55 -10.33 -5.64
C ALA A 119 4.71 -10.94 -7.04
N LYS A 120 3.71 -10.79 -7.92
CA LYS A 120 3.80 -11.24 -9.32
C LYS A 120 4.68 -10.34 -10.17
N ILE A 121 4.63 -9.04 -9.93
CA ILE A 121 5.58 -8.10 -10.54
C ILE A 121 7.00 -8.44 -10.07
N LEU A 122 7.19 -8.82 -8.79
CA LEU A 122 8.50 -9.30 -8.34
C LEU A 122 8.96 -10.53 -9.16
N ASP A 123 8.10 -11.54 -9.30
CA ASP A 123 8.44 -12.76 -10.04
C ASP A 123 8.86 -12.44 -11.50
N GLU A 124 8.27 -11.42 -12.13
CA GLU A 124 8.69 -10.92 -13.45
C GLU A 124 10.03 -10.15 -13.41
N VAL A 125 10.21 -9.17 -12.52
CA VAL A 125 11.40 -8.31 -12.55
C VAL A 125 12.68 -9.03 -12.14
N LEU A 126 12.59 -10.21 -11.51
CA LEU A 126 13.74 -11.07 -11.25
C LEU A 126 14.43 -11.54 -12.54
N GLU A 127 13.71 -11.59 -13.67
CA GLU A 127 14.25 -11.94 -14.99
C GLU A 127 15.00 -10.78 -15.67
N TYR A 128 14.99 -9.58 -15.08
CA TYR A 128 15.54 -8.36 -15.67
C TYR A 128 16.84 -7.89 -15.01
N GLU A 129 17.63 -8.82 -14.47
CA GLU A 129 18.96 -8.56 -13.87
C GLU A 129 18.96 -7.42 -12.81
N PRO A 130 18.04 -7.43 -11.83
CA PRO A 130 18.00 -6.43 -10.78
C PRO A 130 19.25 -6.50 -9.89
N ASP A 131 19.70 -5.36 -9.37
CA ASP A 131 20.74 -5.29 -8.32
C ASP A 131 20.15 -5.01 -6.94
N ALA A 132 18.95 -4.43 -6.86
CA ALA A 132 18.22 -4.23 -5.61
C ALA A 132 16.71 -4.10 -5.85
N ILE A 133 15.94 -4.43 -4.81
CA ILE A 133 14.49 -4.23 -4.75
C ILE A 133 14.15 -3.27 -3.62
N VAL A 134 13.30 -2.29 -3.90
CA VAL A 134 12.64 -1.44 -2.88
C VAL A 134 11.17 -1.78 -2.84
N LEU A 135 10.59 -2.01 -1.66
CA LEU A 135 9.19 -2.40 -1.51
C LEU A 135 8.41 -1.44 -0.60
N TYR A 136 7.31 -0.87 -1.10
CA TYR A 136 6.32 -0.13 -0.32
C TYR A 136 4.92 -0.65 -0.67
N THR A 137 4.29 -1.40 0.24
CA THR A 137 2.95 -1.98 -0.01
C THR A 137 2.15 -2.16 1.28
N GLY A 138 0.83 -2.37 1.16
CA GLY A 138 -0.08 -2.71 2.27
C GLY A 138 -1.36 -1.88 2.39
N HIS A 139 -1.51 -0.77 1.66
CA HIS A 139 -2.75 0.04 1.74
C HIS A 139 -3.94 -0.60 1.02
N ASN A 140 -3.67 -1.35 -0.04
CA ASN A 140 -4.69 -1.83 -0.97
C ASN A 140 -5.22 -3.22 -0.62
N GLU A 141 -4.83 -3.79 0.52
CA GLU A 141 -5.13 -5.20 0.81
C GLU A 141 -6.62 -5.48 0.94
N PHE A 142 -7.48 -4.50 1.19
CA PHE A 142 -8.92 -4.74 1.35
C PHE A 142 -9.75 -4.35 0.13
N LEU A 143 -9.12 -3.92 -0.97
CA LEU A 143 -9.84 -3.31 -2.10
C LEU A 143 -10.53 -4.31 -3.02
N GLU A 144 -10.02 -5.54 -3.15
CA GLU A 144 -10.61 -6.57 -4.02
C GLU A 144 -11.38 -7.59 -3.18
N ASP A 145 -12.57 -7.97 -3.64
CA ASP A 145 -13.40 -8.96 -2.98
C ASP A 145 -12.77 -10.36 -3.10
N ARG A 146 -12.61 -11.04 -1.96
CA ARG A 146 -11.87 -12.30 -1.85
C ARG A 146 -12.50 -13.19 -0.80
N THR A 147 -12.71 -14.45 -1.16
CA THR A 147 -13.25 -15.47 -0.25
C THR A 147 -12.12 -16.17 0.52
N TYR A 148 -12.20 -16.16 1.86
CA TYR A 148 -11.17 -16.74 2.75
C TYR A 148 -11.63 -18.00 3.52
N ALA A 149 -12.81 -18.54 3.19
CA ALA A 149 -13.43 -19.65 3.93
C ALA A 149 -12.55 -20.91 4.02
N HIS A 150 -11.65 -21.14 3.07
CA HIS A 150 -10.92 -22.40 2.89
C HIS A 150 -9.57 -22.51 3.63
N VAL A 151 -8.98 -21.40 4.09
CA VAL A 151 -7.63 -21.41 4.69
C VAL A 151 -7.64 -21.74 6.19
N ARG A 152 -8.83 -21.95 6.77
CA ARG A 152 -9.00 -22.37 8.16
C ARG A 152 -8.75 -23.87 8.38
N ASP A 153 -8.97 -24.69 7.35
CA ASP A 153 -8.84 -26.16 7.43
C ASP A 153 -7.46 -26.70 7.03
N MET A 154 -6.57 -25.86 6.47
CA MET A 154 -5.19 -26.26 6.22
C MET A 154 -4.34 -26.11 7.49
N GLY A 155 -4.45 -27.10 8.38
CA GLY A 155 -3.60 -27.28 9.54
C GLY A 155 -2.11 -27.35 9.20
N ALA A 156 -1.25 -27.20 10.22
CA ALA A 156 0.21 -27.07 10.13
C ALA A 156 0.94 -28.14 9.30
N VAL A 157 0.30 -29.27 9.00
CA VAL A 157 0.85 -30.41 8.26
C VAL A 157 0.98 -30.14 6.75
N SER A 158 0.20 -29.21 6.17
CA SER A 158 0.31 -28.84 4.74
C SER A 158 1.48 -27.88 4.43
N ARG A 159 1.97 -27.13 5.42
CA ARG A 159 2.98 -26.07 5.20
C ARG A 159 4.38 -26.60 4.88
N TRP A 160 4.67 -27.87 5.16
CA TRP A 160 5.98 -28.49 4.91
C TRP A 160 6.06 -29.28 3.61
N SER A 161 4.94 -29.69 3.02
CA SER A 161 4.94 -30.52 1.80
C SER A 161 5.06 -29.71 0.50
N THR A 162 4.84 -28.39 0.54
CA THR A 162 4.93 -27.49 -0.63
C THR A 162 6.34 -27.02 -0.96
N ALA A 163 7.28 -27.02 -0.03
CA ALA A 163 8.62 -26.48 -0.26
C ALA A 163 9.62 -27.48 -0.89
N ILE A 164 9.42 -28.79 -0.72
CA ILE A 164 10.40 -29.81 -1.14
C ILE A 164 9.86 -30.69 -2.29
N GLY A 165 8.54 -30.86 -2.42
CA GLY A 165 7.93 -31.83 -3.33
C GLY A 165 7.46 -31.29 -4.70
N SER A 166 7.36 -29.98 -4.89
CA SER A 166 6.72 -29.38 -6.09
C SER A 166 7.51 -29.55 -7.40
N LYS A 167 8.75 -30.04 -7.34
CA LYS A 167 9.58 -30.37 -8.51
C LYS A 167 9.29 -31.75 -9.13
N LEU A 168 8.47 -32.59 -8.46
CA LEU A 168 8.10 -33.91 -8.97
C LEU A 168 6.68 -33.89 -9.53
N HIS A 169 6.52 -34.27 -10.80
CA HIS A 169 5.23 -34.33 -11.49
C HIS A 169 4.19 -35.20 -10.76
N SER A 170 4.64 -36.24 -10.06
CA SER A 170 3.78 -37.13 -9.26
C SER A 170 3.16 -36.42 -8.05
N VAL A 171 3.90 -35.54 -7.38
CA VAL A 171 3.38 -34.76 -6.25
C VAL A 171 2.40 -33.69 -6.74
N ARG A 172 2.65 -33.07 -7.91
CA ARG A 172 1.71 -32.13 -8.55
C ARG A 172 0.39 -32.81 -8.94
N TRP A 173 0.45 -34.04 -9.47
CA TRP A 173 -0.76 -34.81 -9.79
C TRP A 173 -1.54 -35.21 -8.53
N VAL A 174 -0.85 -35.66 -7.50
CA VAL A 174 -1.47 -35.97 -6.19
C VAL A 174 -2.06 -34.72 -5.53
N GLN A 175 -1.38 -33.57 -5.58
CA GLN A 175 -1.93 -32.29 -5.14
C GLN A 175 -3.16 -31.88 -5.96
N SER A 176 -3.20 -32.14 -7.26
CA SER A 176 -4.39 -31.87 -8.08
C SER A 176 -5.59 -32.77 -7.75
N LEU A 177 -5.35 -33.96 -7.20
CA LEU A 177 -6.39 -34.88 -6.73
C LEU A 177 -6.90 -34.55 -5.32
N PHE A 178 -6.04 -33.96 -4.47
CA PHE A 178 -6.39 -33.47 -3.14
C PHE A 178 -6.78 -31.98 -3.10
N ALA A 179 -6.56 -31.25 -4.19
CA ALA A 179 -7.24 -29.99 -4.48
C ALA A 179 -8.70 -30.33 -4.78
N ALA A 180 -9.43 -30.68 -3.73
CA ALA A 180 -10.87 -30.73 -3.78
C ALA A 180 -11.37 -29.44 -4.45
N SER A 181 -12.31 -29.63 -5.38
CA SER A 181 -12.92 -28.61 -6.24
C SER A 181 -13.59 -27.51 -5.41
N TYR A 182 -12.81 -26.54 -4.96
CA TYR A 182 -13.24 -25.40 -4.18
C TYR A 182 -12.89 -24.11 -4.94
N GLU A 183 -13.91 -23.30 -5.21
CA GLU A 183 -13.81 -22.07 -6.00
C GLU A 183 -12.93 -21.04 -5.29
N ARG A 184 -11.75 -20.74 -5.85
CA ARG A 184 -10.97 -19.55 -5.50
C ARG A 184 -11.43 -18.38 -6.36
N THR A 185 -11.29 -17.17 -5.84
CA THR A 185 -11.44 -15.98 -6.68
C THR A 185 -10.27 -15.92 -7.68
N GLU A 186 -10.58 -16.06 -8.97
CA GLU A 186 -9.63 -15.78 -10.05
C GLU A 186 -9.59 -14.27 -10.27
N LEU A 187 -8.40 -13.67 -10.16
CA LEU A 187 -8.21 -12.24 -10.34
C LEU A 187 -8.10 -11.90 -11.82
N ALA A 188 -8.84 -10.88 -12.23
CA ALA A 188 -8.73 -10.31 -13.57
C ALA A 188 -7.34 -9.68 -13.81
N ALA A 189 -6.97 -9.56 -15.09
CA ALA A 189 -5.74 -8.91 -15.51
C ALA A 189 -5.66 -7.45 -15.01
N SER A 190 -6.77 -6.72 -15.07
CA SER A 190 -6.95 -5.40 -14.45
C SER A 190 -7.36 -5.53 -12.99
N VAL A 191 -7.05 -4.50 -12.20
CA VAL A 191 -7.59 -4.39 -10.83
C VAL A 191 -9.02 -3.88 -10.94
N GLU A 192 -9.95 -4.57 -10.29
CA GLU A 192 -11.33 -4.12 -10.10
C GLU A 192 -11.60 -4.07 -8.59
N THR A 193 -11.80 -2.86 -8.06
CA THR A 193 -12.01 -2.70 -6.62
C THR A 193 -13.49 -2.78 -6.27
N ILE A 194 -13.79 -3.15 -5.02
CA ILE A 194 -15.15 -3.14 -4.47
C ILE A 194 -15.79 -1.77 -4.62
N LEU A 195 -15.02 -0.69 -4.44
CA LEU A 195 -15.51 0.70 -4.56
C LEU A 195 -15.82 1.13 -6.00
N ASP A 196 -15.30 0.42 -7.00
CA ASP A 196 -15.64 0.69 -8.41
C ASP A 196 -17.04 0.15 -8.77
N GLN A 197 -17.59 -0.74 -7.95
CA GLN A 197 -18.90 -1.35 -8.17
C GLN A 197 -20.03 -0.45 -7.66
N PRO A 198 -21.21 -0.44 -8.32
CA PRO A 198 -22.39 0.25 -7.80
C PRO A 198 -22.74 -0.22 -6.38
N GLY A 199 -22.77 0.70 -5.41
CA GLY A 199 -23.00 0.36 -4.01
C GLY A 199 -21.80 -0.28 -3.31
N GLY A 200 -20.59 -0.17 -3.86
CA GLY A 200 -19.36 -0.73 -3.30
C GLY A 200 -19.09 -0.35 -1.84
N LEU A 201 -19.34 0.90 -1.47
CA LEU A 201 -19.21 1.30 -0.06
C LEU A 201 -20.21 0.55 0.84
N ASN A 202 -21.41 0.23 0.34
CA ASN A 202 -22.43 -0.50 1.09
C ASN A 202 -22.08 -1.97 1.30
N SER A 203 -21.32 -2.60 0.39
CA SER A 203 -20.93 -4.01 0.52
C SER A 203 -19.87 -4.25 1.60
N TYR A 204 -19.05 -3.25 1.95
CA TYR A 204 -18.17 -3.35 3.11
C TYR A 204 -18.97 -3.53 4.41
N GLN A 205 -18.74 -4.61 5.13
CA GLN A 205 -19.34 -4.85 6.44
C GLN A 205 -18.25 -5.25 7.43
N ARG A 206 -18.48 -4.99 8.71
CA ARG A 206 -17.58 -5.42 9.77
C ARG A 206 -17.53 -6.94 9.81
N ASP A 207 -16.48 -7.50 9.24
CA ASP A 207 -16.18 -8.93 9.27
C ASP A 207 -14.75 -9.17 9.80
N PRO A 208 -14.61 -9.41 11.12
CA PRO A 208 -13.31 -9.69 11.72
C PRO A 208 -12.66 -10.99 11.23
N ILE A 209 -13.44 -11.93 10.68
CA ILE A 209 -12.91 -13.19 10.14
C ILE A 209 -12.27 -12.91 8.78
N TRP A 210 -12.99 -12.23 7.89
CA TRP A 210 -12.46 -11.78 6.62
C TRP A 210 -11.23 -10.89 6.80
N GLN A 211 -11.30 -9.89 7.68
CA GLN A 211 -10.17 -8.99 7.96
C GLN A 211 -8.90 -9.75 8.37
N ARG A 212 -9.01 -10.70 9.32
CA ARG A 212 -7.86 -11.54 9.72
C ARG A 212 -7.35 -12.42 8.58
N GLY A 213 -8.23 -12.87 7.69
CA GLY A 213 -7.87 -13.61 6.48
C GLY A 213 -6.99 -12.78 5.55
N VAL A 214 -7.42 -11.54 5.25
CA VAL A 214 -6.67 -10.55 4.46
C VAL A 214 -5.29 -10.28 5.08
N GLU A 215 -5.23 -9.98 6.39
CA GLU A 215 -3.99 -9.67 7.09
C GLU A 215 -3.01 -10.84 7.10
N LYS A 216 -3.51 -12.08 7.24
CA LYS A 216 -2.70 -13.31 7.16
C LYS A 216 -2.19 -13.57 5.74
N HIS A 217 -3.00 -13.30 4.72
CA HIS A 217 -2.57 -13.39 3.32
C HIS A 217 -1.45 -12.39 3.06
N PHE A 218 -1.62 -11.11 3.43
CA PHE A 218 -0.59 -10.09 3.33
C PHE A 218 0.74 -10.54 3.96
N ALA A 219 0.70 -11.02 5.21
CA ALA A 219 1.90 -11.49 5.90
C ALA A 219 2.58 -12.66 5.16
N THR A 220 1.79 -13.59 4.61
CA THR A 220 2.30 -14.73 3.83
C THR A 220 2.95 -14.27 2.52
N THR A 221 2.32 -13.32 1.83
CA THR A 221 2.82 -12.74 0.58
C THR A 221 4.11 -11.97 0.80
N LEU A 222 4.17 -11.15 1.86
CA LEU A 222 5.36 -10.38 2.19
C LEU A 222 6.54 -11.30 2.58
N GLU A 223 6.25 -12.42 3.25
CA GLU A 223 7.24 -13.47 3.53
C GLU A 223 7.73 -14.13 2.22
N LYS A 224 6.85 -14.42 1.24
CA LYS A 224 7.25 -14.90 -0.10
C LYS A 224 8.21 -13.90 -0.78
N ILE A 225 7.90 -12.60 -0.76
CA ILE A 225 8.76 -11.57 -1.36
C ILE A 225 10.17 -11.55 -0.72
N ALA A 226 10.24 -11.56 0.61
CA ALA A 226 11.51 -11.60 1.34
C ALA A 226 12.30 -12.89 1.06
N GLU A 227 11.62 -14.02 0.89
CA GLU A 227 12.25 -15.29 0.53
C GLU A 227 12.78 -15.30 -0.90
N GLN A 228 12.03 -14.80 -1.88
CA GLN A 228 12.45 -14.80 -3.28
C GLN A 228 13.64 -13.88 -3.52
N THR A 229 13.62 -12.67 -2.95
CA THR A 229 14.77 -11.76 -3.03
C THR A 229 16.02 -12.37 -2.41
N ARG A 230 15.91 -12.98 -1.21
CA ARG A 230 17.03 -13.70 -0.57
C ARG A 230 17.52 -14.89 -1.39
N LYS A 231 16.63 -15.67 -2.02
CA LYS A 231 17.01 -16.82 -2.86
C LYS A 231 17.79 -16.41 -4.12
N ASN A 232 17.58 -15.19 -4.60
CA ASN A 232 18.28 -14.61 -5.74
C ASN A 232 19.46 -13.73 -5.32
N ASP A 233 19.86 -13.76 -4.04
CA ASP A 233 20.95 -12.95 -3.48
C ASP A 233 20.79 -11.43 -3.72
N LEU A 234 19.54 -10.95 -3.75
CA LEU A 234 19.22 -9.54 -3.98
C LEU A 234 19.01 -8.77 -2.68
N PRO A 235 19.66 -7.60 -2.50
CA PRO A 235 19.28 -6.63 -1.49
C PRO A 235 17.81 -6.23 -1.63
N LEU A 236 17.07 -6.38 -0.53
CA LEU A 236 15.71 -5.87 -0.38
C LEU A 236 15.71 -4.75 0.65
N ILE A 237 15.03 -3.64 0.36
CA ILE A 237 14.72 -2.59 1.33
C ILE A 237 13.20 -2.48 1.42
N MET A 238 12.65 -2.54 2.64
CA MET A 238 11.21 -2.38 2.87
C MET A 238 10.92 -1.00 3.46
N CYS A 239 9.79 -0.42 3.06
CA CYS A 239 9.21 0.76 3.69
C CYS A 239 7.96 0.36 4.47
N VAL A 240 7.83 0.86 5.70
CA VAL A 240 6.58 0.72 6.46
C VAL A 240 5.52 1.61 5.80
N PRO A 241 4.32 1.10 5.47
CA PRO A 241 3.26 1.93 4.92
C PRO A 241 2.81 2.99 5.95
N ALA A 242 2.73 4.24 5.53
CA ALA A 242 2.30 5.39 6.32
C ALA A 242 0.99 5.97 5.77
N SER A 243 0.18 6.53 6.65
CA SER A 243 -1.11 7.13 6.33
C SER A 243 -1.35 8.35 7.19
N ASP A 244 -2.13 9.29 6.69
CA ASP A 244 -2.67 10.37 7.51
C ASP A 244 -3.71 9.80 8.49
N LEU A 245 -3.44 10.01 9.79
CA LEU A 245 -4.32 9.60 10.88
C LEU A 245 -5.23 10.74 11.34
N VAL A 246 -4.88 11.99 11.07
CA VAL A 246 -5.45 13.18 11.70
C VAL A 246 -6.50 13.87 10.83
N ASN A 247 -6.25 14.03 9.51
CA ASN A 247 -7.24 14.64 8.61
C ASN A 247 -8.08 13.60 7.85
N THR A 248 -7.91 12.32 8.16
CA THR A 248 -8.64 11.24 7.50
C THR A 248 -9.61 10.56 8.47
N PRO A 249 -10.91 10.96 8.46
CA PRO A 249 -11.95 10.22 9.18
C PRO A 249 -12.10 8.79 8.62
N PRO A 250 -12.78 7.89 9.35
CA PRO A 250 -13.15 6.58 8.81
C PRO A 250 -14.00 6.73 7.55
N PHE A 251 -13.76 5.90 6.54
CA PHE A 251 -14.54 5.89 5.29
C PHE A 251 -15.92 5.27 5.47
N LYS A 252 -16.04 4.29 6.39
CA LYS A 252 -17.32 3.73 6.78
C LYS A 252 -17.36 3.39 8.25
N ILE A 253 -18.46 3.79 8.90
CA ILE A 253 -18.77 3.47 10.29
C ILE A 253 -19.89 2.43 10.28
N GLN A 254 -19.83 1.49 11.22
CA GLN A 254 -20.91 0.57 11.53
C GLN A 254 -20.96 0.39 13.03
N THR A 255 -22.13 0.59 13.63
CA THR A 255 -22.37 0.27 15.04
C THR A 255 -22.58 -1.23 15.21
N ARG A 256 -22.30 -1.75 16.41
CA ARG A 256 -22.74 -3.11 16.78
C ARG A 256 -24.26 -3.22 16.69
N SER A 257 -24.79 -4.42 16.50
CA SER A 257 -26.24 -4.67 16.32
C SER A 257 -26.91 -5.34 17.52
N ASP A 258 -26.13 -5.76 18.52
CA ASP A 258 -26.55 -6.50 19.70
C ASP A 258 -26.68 -5.59 20.93
N TRP A 259 -27.42 -4.49 20.77
CA TRP A 259 -27.70 -3.53 21.84
C TRP A 259 -28.88 -3.96 22.72
N THR A 260 -28.79 -3.65 24.02
CA THR A 260 -30.00 -3.43 24.83
C THR A 260 -30.58 -2.05 24.57
N GLU A 261 -31.88 -1.86 24.80
CA GLU A 261 -32.53 -0.55 24.63
C GLU A 261 -31.87 0.57 25.47
N ASP A 262 -31.46 0.23 26.70
CA ASP A 262 -30.75 1.15 27.59
C ASP A 262 -29.37 1.56 27.04
N GLU A 263 -28.59 0.60 26.53
CA GLU A 263 -27.28 0.89 25.94
C GLU A 263 -27.42 1.71 24.65
N GLU A 264 -28.39 1.39 23.79
CA GLU A 264 -28.64 2.13 22.56
C GLU A 264 -29.02 3.59 22.87
N ASN A 265 -29.93 3.80 23.83
CA ASN A 265 -30.35 5.14 24.24
C ASN A 265 -29.18 5.95 24.84
N ARG A 266 -28.34 5.30 25.67
CA ARG A 266 -27.14 5.93 26.22
C ARG A 266 -26.13 6.28 25.14
N PHE A 267 -25.87 5.35 24.22
CA PHE A 267 -24.96 5.60 23.09
C PHE A 267 -25.46 6.77 22.25
N ARG A 268 -26.74 6.77 21.86
CA ARG A 268 -27.35 7.84 21.06
C ARG A 268 -27.28 9.20 21.76
N SER A 269 -27.53 9.24 23.07
CA SER A 269 -27.44 10.47 23.87
C SER A 269 -26.00 10.98 23.94
N ALA A 270 -25.03 10.11 24.24
CA ALA A 270 -23.62 10.47 24.27
C ALA A 270 -23.11 10.91 22.89
N TRP A 271 -23.49 10.21 21.82
CA TRP A 271 -23.13 10.56 20.45
C TRP A 271 -23.67 11.93 20.04
N SER A 272 -24.91 12.24 20.42
CA SER A 272 -25.51 13.56 20.20
C SER A 272 -24.72 14.67 20.93
N ILE A 273 -24.33 14.46 22.18
CA ILE A 273 -23.50 15.42 22.94
C ILE A 273 -22.11 15.59 22.31
N ALA A 274 -21.52 14.50 21.82
CA ALA A 274 -20.20 14.52 21.19
C ALA A 274 -20.17 15.33 19.89
N ASN A 275 -21.25 15.29 19.10
CA ASN A 275 -21.37 15.97 17.81
C ASN A 275 -21.91 17.41 17.91
N ASP A 276 -22.45 17.81 19.07
CA ASP A 276 -22.91 19.17 19.33
C ASP A 276 -21.71 20.12 19.52
N SER A 277 -21.45 20.95 18.51
CA SER A 277 -20.34 21.92 18.50
C SER A 277 -20.51 23.07 19.49
N ASP A 278 -21.72 23.32 20.00
CA ASP A 278 -21.97 24.31 21.04
C ASP A 278 -21.53 23.80 22.43
N ARG A 279 -21.24 22.50 22.57
CA ARG A 279 -20.70 21.92 23.80
C ARG A 279 -19.20 22.16 23.92
N SER A 280 -18.78 22.48 25.15
CA SER A 280 -17.36 22.61 25.49
C SER A 280 -16.57 21.33 25.17
N PRO A 281 -15.31 21.41 24.71
CA PRO A 281 -14.50 20.24 24.40
C PRO A 281 -14.41 19.18 25.52
N PRO A 282 -14.28 19.52 26.82
CA PRO A 282 -14.27 18.51 27.89
C PRO A 282 -15.55 17.67 27.95
N ARG A 283 -16.73 18.30 27.79
CA ARG A 283 -18.01 17.56 27.76
C ARG A 283 -18.12 16.64 26.56
N ARG A 284 -17.64 17.07 25.38
CA ARG A 284 -17.62 16.25 24.17
C ARG A 284 -16.68 15.05 24.34
N ILE A 285 -15.51 15.26 24.95
CA ILE A 285 -14.55 14.19 25.29
C ILE A 285 -15.18 13.16 26.24
N ASP A 286 -15.85 13.60 27.30
CA ASP A 286 -16.50 12.69 28.25
C ASP A 286 -17.63 11.88 27.58
N ALA A 287 -18.41 12.52 26.71
CA ALA A 287 -19.43 11.84 25.92
C ALA A 287 -18.83 10.81 24.94
N LEU A 288 -17.73 11.14 24.27
CA LEU A 288 -17.03 10.19 23.40
C LEU A 288 -16.44 9.01 24.18
N ARG A 289 -15.94 9.23 25.39
CA ARG A 289 -15.51 8.16 26.29
C ARG A 289 -16.68 7.26 26.69
N GLU A 290 -17.88 7.82 26.89
CA GLU A 290 -19.08 7.02 27.11
C GLU A 290 -19.43 6.18 25.87
N CYS A 291 -19.43 6.77 24.66
CA CYS A 291 -19.61 6.02 23.41
C CYS A 291 -18.63 4.84 23.31
N LEU A 292 -17.34 5.08 23.57
CA LEU A 292 -16.30 4.05 23.50
C LEU A 292 -16.34 3.04 24.64
N SER A 293 -16.98 3.35 25.76
CA SER A 293 -17.25 2.38 26.83
C SER A 293 -18.33 1.36 26.42
N LEU A 294 -19.23 1.75 25.51
CA LEU A 294 -20.36 0.97 25.02
C LEU A 294 -20.02 0.20 23.73
N ASP A 295 -19.33 0.85 22.79
CA ASP A 295 -18.74 0.24 21.60
C ASP A 295 -17.29 0.70 21.42
N PRO A 296 -16.31 -0.04 21.99
CA PRO A 296 -14.88 0.28 21.85
C PRO A 296 -14.40 0.27 20.39
N SER A 297 -15.09 -0.46 19.52
CA SER A 297 -14.75 -0.62 18.10
C SER A 297 -15.40 0.43 17.19
N HIS A 298 -16.10 1.41 17.76
CA HIS A 298 -16.76 2.43 16.98
C HIS A 298 -15.73 3.39 16.34
N ALA A 299 -15.51 3.26 15.03
CA ALA A 299 -14.47 4.02 14.32
C ALA A 299 -14.71 5.54 14.41
N GLY A 300 -15.96 6.00 14.29
CA GLY A 300 -16.33 7.42 14.40
C GLY A 300 -15.98 8.05 15.75
N ALA A 301 -16.44 7.45 16.86
CA ALA A 301 -16.10 7.88 18.22
C ALA A 301 -14.59 7.85 18.50
N ASN A 302 -13.87 6.82 18.04
CA ASN A 302 -12.41 6.78 18.14
C ASN A 302 -11.78 7.97 17.40
N TYR A 303 -12.20 8.24 16.16
CA TYR A 303 -11.66 9.36 15.38
C TYR A 303 -11.97 10.71 16.04
N ALA A 304 -13.23 10.94 16.41
CA ALA A 304 -13.65 12.19 17.03
C ALA A 304 -12.92 12.47 18.35
N LEU A 305 -12.70 11.43 19.18
CA LEU A 305 -11.93 11.57 20.42
C LEU A 305 -10.46 11.84 20.14
N GLY A 306 -9.86 11.06 19.25
CA GLY A 306 -8.46 11.26 18.83
C GLY A 306 -8.25 12.66 18.27
N ARG A 307 -9.16 13.15 17.44
CA ARG A 307 -9.10 14.48 16.83
C ARG A 307 -9.18 15.59 17.88
N LEU A 308 -10.16 15.53 18.79
CA LEU A 308 -10.29 16.52 19.85
C LEU A 308 -9.07 16.57 20.78
N LEU A 309 -8.47 15.42 21.08
CA LEU A 309 -7.23 15.36 21.87
C LEU A 309 -6.05 15.94 21.09
N TYR A 310 -5.93 15.61 19.80
CA TYR A 310 -4.88 16.14 18.93
C TYR A 310 -4.95 17.68 18.83
N ASP A 311 -6.13 18.24 18.57
CA ASP A 311 -6.35 19.69 18.45
C ASP A 311 -6.08 20.44 19.78
N ARG A 312 -6.07 19.74 20.92
CA ARG A 312 -5.72 20.29 22.24
C ARG A 312 -4.22 20.17 22.58
N GLY A 313 -3.42 19.53 21.72
CA GLY A 313 -2.01 19.26 21.96
C GLY A 313 -1.74 17.99 22.77
N ASP A 314 -2.76 17.16 23.05
CA ASP A 314 -2.65 15.90 23.78
C ASP A 314 -2.27 14.74 22.82
N GLY A 315 -1.25 14.94 21.98
CA GLY A 315 -0.91 14.05 20.86
C GLY A 315 -0.64 12.59 21.24
N GLU A 316 0.06 12.34 22.35
CA GLU A 316 0.33 10.98 22.84
C GLU A 316 -0.97 10.21 23.16
N GLN A 317 -1.95 10.88 23.78
CA GLN A 317 -3.27 10.29 24.03
C GLN A 317 -4.12 10.22 22.78
N ALA A 318 -4.02 11.19 21.87
CA ALA A 318 -4.74 11.19 20.60
C ALA A 318 -4.38 9.97 19.74
N ARG A 319 -3.09 9.64 19.67
CA ARG A 319 -2.54 8.61 18.80
C ARG A 319 -3.25 7.27 18.89
N GLN A 320 -3.51 6.76 20.10
CA GLN A 320 -4.15 5.45 20.26
C GLN A 320 -5.57 5.43 19.65
N TYR A 321 -6.31 6.53 19.79
CA TYR A 321 -7.68 6.64 19.27
C TYR A 321 -7.69 6.86 17.76
N LEU A 322 -6.74 7.64 17.22
CA LEU A 322 -6.60 7.81 15.77
C LEU A 322 -6.17 6.50 15.08
N ILE A 323 -5.29 5.72 15.71
CA ILE A 323 -4.93 4.37 15.23
C ILE A 323 -6.14 3.43 15.29
N ALA A 324 -6.87 3.43 16.40
CA ALA A 324 -8.08 2.61 16.54
C ALA A 324 -9.14 2.98 15.50
N ALA A 325 -9.32 4.27 15.20
CA ALA A 325 -10.24 4.73 14.16
C ALA A 325 -9.89 4.16 12.78
N ARG A 326 -8.61 4.18 12.41
CA ARG A 326 -8.13 3.55 11.16
C ARG A 326 -8.35 2.04 11.17
N ASP A 327 -8.02 1.36 12.26
CA ASP A 327 -8.08 -0.10 12.35
C ASP A 327 -9.51 -0.65 12.43
N HIS A 328 -10.46 0.16 12.89
CA HIS A 328 -11.88 -0.16 12.98
C HIS A 328 -12.72 0.39 11.82
N ASP A 329 -12.10 1.08 10.87
CA ASP A 329 -12.75 1.53 9.64
C ASP A 329 -13.33 0.33 8.89
N VAL A 330 -14.63 0.39 8.57
CA VAL A 330 -15.32 -0.74 7.93
C VAL A 330 -14.92 -0.87 6.47
N CYS A 331 -14.43 0.22 5.86
CA CYS A 331 -13.85 0.25 4.52
C CYS A 331 -12.34 0.57 4.65
N PRO A 332 -11.46 -0.43 4.88
CA PRO A 332 -10.08 -0.17 5.23
C PRO A 332 -9.26 0.19 3.97
N LEU A 333 -9.21 1.48 3.64
CA LEU A 333 -8.36 2.01 2.55
C LEU A 333 -6.94 2.38 3.03
N ARG A 334 -6.62 2.08 4.29
CA ARG A 334 -5.33 2.33 4.93
C ARG A 334 -4.80 1.02 5.52
N ALA A 335 -3.48 0.83 5.49
CA ALA A 335 -2.83 -0.32 6.10
C ALA A 335 -3.15 -0.37 7.61
N THR A 336 -3.77 -1.47 8.07
CA THR A 336 -4.11 -1.67 9.48
C THR A 336 -2.85 -1.86 10.33
N SER A 337 -2.99 -1.75 11.66
CA SER A 337 -1.87 -2.07 12.57
C SER A 337 -1.33 -3.47 12.34
N ALA A 338 -2.16 -4.46 12.02
CA ALA A 338 -1.71 -5.83 11.76
C ALA A 338 -0.80 -5.90 10.52
N ILE A 339 -1.15 -5.20 9.43
CA ILE A 339 -0.33 -5.07 8.22
C ILE A 339 1.01 -4.39 8.56
N VAL A 340 0.97 -3.26 9.25
CA VAL A 340 2.19 -2.53 9.68
C VAL A 340 3.09 -3.42 10.53
N GLN A 341 2.53 -4.15 11.49
CA GLN A 341 3.29 -5.05 12.35
C GLN A 341 3.83 -6.27 11.60
N ALA A 342 3.10 -6.80 10.62
CA ALA A 342 3.58 -7.86 9.75
C ALA A 342 4.83 -7.42 8.98
N THR A 343 4.81 -6.23 8.39
CA THR A 343 5.98 -5.64 7.71
C THR A 343 7.18 -5.55 8.62
N LYS A 344 7.02 -4.98 9.82
CA LYS A 344 8.11 -4.87 10.81
C LYS A 344 8.65 -6.23 11.25
N LYS A 345 7.77 -7.20 11.52
CA LYS A 345 8.15 -8.55 11.95
C LYS A 345 8.92 -9.30 10.87
N ILE A 346 8.45 -9.24 9.62
CA ILE A 346 9.09 -9.92 8.49
C ILE A 346 10.44 -9.28 8.18
N ALA A 347 10.51 -7.94 8.13
CA ALA A 347 11.77 -7.25 7.95
C ALA A 347 12.81 -7.63 9.01
N LYS A 348 12.41 -7.66 10.29
CA LYS A 348 13.27 -8.11 11.39
C LYS A 348 13.69 -9.58 11.25
N ARG A 349 12.77 -10.48 10.89
CA ARG A 349 13.03 -11.93 10.73
C ARG A 349 14.04 -12.21 9.63
N TYR A 350 13.89 -11.55 8.49
CA TYR A 350 14.76 -11.73 7.31
C TYR A 350 15.96 -10.77 7.31
N ARG A 351 16.10 -9.92 8.33
CA ARG A 351 17.14 -8.88 8.47
C ARG A 351 17.18 -7.93 7.26
N VAL A 352 16.00 -7.61 6.75
CA VAL A 352 15.79 -6.67 5.66
C VAL A 352 15.86 -5.25 6.23
N PRO A 353 16.69 -4.35 5.67
CA PRO A 353 16.66 -2.93 5.97
C PRO A 353 15.24 -2.35 5.90
N LEU A 354 14.86 -1.58 6.92
CA LEU A 354 13.51 -1.05 7.05
C LEU A 354 13.54 0.48 7.15
N VAL A 355 12.81 1.16 6.27
CA VAL A 355 12.51 2.58 6.36
C VAL A 355 11.21 2.74 7.16
N GLU A 356 11.34 3.32 8.36
CA GLU A 356 10.23 3.63 9.26
C GLU A 356 9.48 4.88 8.79
N THR A 357 8.76 4.77 7.67
CA THR A 357 8.08 5.91 7.01
C THR A 357 7.15 6.69 7.93
N PRO A 358 6.33 6.07 8.81
CA PRO A 358 5.48 6.84 9.72
C PRO A 358 6.27 7.82 10.59
N THR A 359 7.40 7.39 11.17
CA THR A 359 8.28 8.23 11.98
C THR A 359 9.06 9.24 11.13
N LEU A 360 9.40 8.88 9.90
CA LEU A 360 10.08 9.78 8.96
C LEU A 360 9.22 10.97 8.54
N LEU A 361 7.92 10.73 8.39
CA LEU A 361 6.92 11.73 8.00
C LEU A 361 6.28 12.42 9.21
N ASP A 362 6.79 12.19 10.41
CA ASP A 362 6.37 12.86 11.64
C ASP A 362 6.92 14.30 11.72
N GLU A 363 6.24 15.14 12.49
CA GLU A 363 6.60 16.54 12.69
C GLU A 363 7.87 16.66 13.52
N ARG A 364 8.62 17.73 13.25
CA ARG A 364 9.79 18.12 14.03
C ARG A 364 9.60 19.54 14.52
N ASP A 365 9.98 19.78 15.77
CA ASP A 365 10.02 21.14 16.32
C ASP A 365 11.01 22.03 15.55
N PHE A 366 11.04 23.32 15.88
CA PHE A 366 11.94 24.29 15.24
C PHE A 366 13.44 23.96 15.40
N ARG A 367 13.80 23.01 16.27
CA ARG A 367 15.18 22.52 16.49
C ARG A 367 15.43 21.20 15.75
N GLY A 368 14.47 20.70 14.99
CA GLY A 368 14.55 19.44 14.25
C GLY A 368 14.30 18.20 15.10
N VAL A 369 13.87 18.35 16.36
CA VAL A 369 13.57 17.23 17.27
C VAL A 369 12.16 16.73 16.98
N LEU A 370 11.98 15.40 16.90
CA LEU A 370 10.66 14.81 16.72
C LEU A 370 9.72 15.28 17.82
N ILE A 371 8.51 15.69 17.43
CA ILE A 371 7.43 15.90 18.39
C ILE A 371 7.09 14.53 18.97
N ALA A 372 6.99 14.44 20.30
CA ALA A 372 6.85 13.18 21.01
C ALA A 372 5.40 12.62 20.98
N ASP A 373 4.62 12.90 19.94
CA ASP A 373 3.28 12.34 19.76
C ASP A 373 3.28 11.05 18.93
N GLN A 374 4.32 10.83 18.11
CA GLN A 374 4.46 9.68 17.20
C GLN A 374 3.30 9.60 16.18
N VAL A 375 2.78 10.74 15.75
CA VAL A 375 1.69 10.86 14.77
C VAL A 375 2.26 11.49 13.49
N PRO A 376 2.19 10.80 12.33
CA PRO A 376 2.69 11.39 11.07
C PRO A 376 2.05 12.76 10.79
N ASP A 377 2.89 13.73 10.42
CA ASP A 377 2.48 15.10 10.11
C ASP A 377 1.53 15.09 8.89
N PRO A 378 0.28 15.54 9.04
CA PRO A 378 -0.71 15.46 7.97
C PRO A 378 -0.32 16.27 6.73
N SER A 379 0.52 17.31 6.87
CA SER A 379 1.04 18.09 5.73
C SER A 379 2.02 17.31 4.84
N ARG A 380 2.48 16.15 5.30
CA ARG A 380 3.30 15.21 4.52
C ARG A 380 2.46 14.33 3.61
N PHE A 381 1.15 14.44 3.66
CA PHE A 381 0.23 13.72 2.80
C PHE A 381 -0.64 14.71 2.01
N VAL A 382 -1.16 14.25 0.89
CA VAL A 382 -2.15 15.00 0.09
C VAL A 382 -3.55 14.40 0.21
N ASP A 383 -3.64 13.19 0.75
CA ASP A 383 -4.86 12.47 1.11
C ASP A 383 -4.56 11.44 2.21
N HIS A 384 -5.44 10.47 2.41
CA HIS A 384 -5.31 9.40 3.40
C HIS A 384 -4.00 8.60 3.40
N VAL A 385 -3.31 8.44 2.25
CA VAL A 385 -2.12 7.56 2.14
C VAL A 385 -1.01 8.10 1.25
N HIS A 386 -1.31 9.01 0.33
CA HIS A 386 -0.31 9.48 -0.65
C HIS A 386 0.55 10.58 -0.05
N PRO A 387 1.89 10.42 0.00
CA PRO A 387 2.78 11.47 0.44
C PRO A 387 2.71 12.70 -0.49
N SER A 388 2.93 13.88 0.08
CA SER A 388 3.21 15.08 -0.71
C SER A 388 4.56 14.98 -1.40
N ILE A 389 4.88 15.91 -2.31
CA ILE A 389 6.18 15.95 -2.98
C ILE A 389 7.33 15.94 -1.94
N VAL A 390 7.17 16.71 -0.86
CA VAL A 390 8.12 16.73 0.27
C VAL A 390 8.16 15.40 1.01
N GLY A 391 7.01 14.75 1.20
CA GLY A 391 6.96 13.39 1.78
C GLY A 391 7.72 12.37 0.93
N HIS A 392 7.55 12.41 -0.39
CA HIS A 392 8.31 11.60 -1.34
C HIS A 392 9.81 11.86 -1.29
N GLN A 393 10.24 13.13 -1.20
CA GLN A 393 11.65 13.49 -1.05
C GLN A 393 12.26 12.94 0.25
N LYS A 394 11.52 12.99 1.37
CA LYS A 394 11.95 12.42 2.65
C LYS A 394 12.14 10.90 2.54
N ILE A 395 11.18 10.19 1.96
CA ILE A 395 11.27 8.74 1.74
C ILE A 395 12.52 8.39 0.91
N ALA A 396 12.75 9.13 -0.18
CA ALA A 396 13.91 8.93 -1.04
C ALA A 396 15.24 9.17 -0.33
N ALA A 397 15.35 10.24 0.49
CA ALA A 397 16.55 10.50 1.28
C ALA A 397 16.82 9.35 2.28
N ALA A 398 15.78 8.82 2.93
CA ALA A 398 15.92 7.67 3.82
C ALA A 398 16.32 6.38 3.08
N LEU A 399 15.84 6.19 1.85
CA LEU A 399 16.27 5.10 0.98
C LEU A 399 17.73 5.26 0.54
N ALA A 400 18.15 6.46 0.14
CA ALA A 400 19.55 6.75 -0.22
C ALA A 400 20.52 6.41 0.93
N GLN A 401 20.14 6.71 2.18
CA GLN A 401 20.90 6.30 3.37
C GLN A 401 20.97 4.77 3.55
N GLN A 402 19.98 4.01 3.08
CA GLN A 402 20.09 2.54 3.07
C GLN A 402 21.05 2.07 1.97
N PHE A 403 21.04 2.70 0.80
CA PHE A 403 22.00 2.39 -0.27
C PHE A 403 23.45 2.74 0.11
N GLU A 404 23.67 3.83 0.84
CA GLU A 404 24.96 4.14 1.45
C GLU A 404 25.41 3.03 2.41
N LYS A 405 24.52 2.54 3.28
CA LYS A 405 24.82 1.42 4.18
C LYS A 405 25.07 0.10 3.47
N LEU A 406 24.50 -0.08 2.28
CA LEU A 406 24.78 -1.21 1.39
C LEU A 406 26.11 -1.04 0.63
N GLY A 407 26.81 0.09 0.81
CA GLY A 407 28.08 0.38 0.16
C GLY A 407 27.95 0.76 -1.31
N TRP A 408 26.76 1.19 -1.74
CA TRP A 408 26.56 1.59 -3.14
C TRP A 408 27.14 2.98 -3.41
N VAL A 409 26.89 3.92 -2.51
CA VAL A 409 27.25 5.34 -2.66
C VAL A 409 27.79 5.90 -1.35
N GLU A 410 28.43 7.06 -1.40
CA GLU A 410 28.83 7.83 -0.21
C GLU A 410 28.09 9.18 -0.21
N LEU A 411 27.31 9.45 0.84
CA LEU A 411 26.56 10.70 0.95
C LEU A 411 27.41 11.76 1.65
N THR A 412 27.93 12.69 0.86
CA THR A 412 28.76 13.80 1.31
C THR A 412 28.02 15.13 1.27
N GLU A 413 28.62 16.17 1.85
CA GLU A 413 28.11 17.54 1.69
C GLU A 413 28.08 17.95 0.21
N GLN A 414 29.11 17.57 -0.56
CA GLN A 414 29.20 17.90 -1.98
C GLN A 414 28.13 17.17 -2.81
N SER A 415 27.85 15.89 -2.53
CA SER A 415 26.76 15.18 -3.19
C SER A 415 25.39 15.76 -2.85
N SER A 416 25.22 16.27 -1.62
CA SER A 416 23.99 16.96 -1.21
C SER A 416 23.78 18.25 -2.01
N VAL A 417 24.84 19.04 -2.23
CA VAL A 417 24.76 20.23 -3.10
C VAL A 417 24.43 19.86 -4.55
N ARG A 418 25.04 18.79 -5.09
CA ARG A 418 24.71 18.28 -6.43
C ARG A 418 23.25 17.84 -6.53
N TYR A 419 22.77 17.12 -5.53
CA TYR A 419 21.37 16.69 -5.43
C TYR A 419 20.41 17.88 -5.43
N GLU A 420 20.67 18.91 -4.62
CA GLU A 420 19.82 20.11 -4.60
C GLU A 420 19.74 20.82 -5.95
N ASN A 421 20.86 20.87 -6.69
CA ASN A 421 20.88 21.44 -8.04
C ASN A 421 20.10 20.56 -9.03
N ALA A 422 20.29 19.24 -8.98
CA ALA A 422 19.56 18.30 -9.82
C ALA A 422 18.04 18.35 -9.55
N VAL A 423 17.62 18.51 -8.28
CA VAL A 423 16.21 18.69 -7.92
C VAL A 423 15.65 20.00 -8.49
N LYS A 424 16.38 21.12 -8.40
CA LYS A 424 15.95 22.40 -8.97
C LYS A 424 15.78 22.32 -10.48
N GLU A 425 16.76 21.72 -11.17
CA GLU A 425 16.71 21.51 -12.61
C GLU A 425 15.53 20.61 -12.99
N HIS A 426 15.39 19.46 -12.33
CA HIS A 426 14.30 18.52 -12.56
C HIS A 426 12.92 19.16 -12.39
N LEU A 427 12.71 19.90 -11.30
CA LEU A 427 11.44 20.61 -11.06
C LEU A 427 11.18 21.73 -12.07
N SER A 428 12.23 22.37 -12.60
CA SER A 428 12.08 23.42 -13.62
C SER A 428 11.61 22.89 -14.98
N ASN A 429 11.80 21.58 -15.23
CA ASN A 429 11.32 20.91 -16.43
C ASN A 429 9.84 20.48 -16.33
N LEU A 430 9.22 20.58 -15.15
CA LEU A 430 7.80 20.24 -14.96
C LEU A 430 6.93 21.45 -15.26
N ASP A 431 6.03 21.30 -16.24
CA ASP A 431 5.07 22.33 -16.62
C ASP A 431 3.94 22.50 -15.58
N GLN A 432 3.17 23.59 -15.71
CA GLN A 432 2.00 23.80 -14.85
C GLN A 432 0.95 22.70 -15.02
N ASP A 433 0.83 22.11 -16.22
CA ASP A 433 -0.13 21.07 -16.52
C ASP A 433 0.12 19.81 -15.69
N TYR A 434 1.37 19.48 -15.37
CA TYR A 434 1.75 18.41 -14.46
C TYR A 434 1.04 18.55 -13.11
N TYR A 435 1.11 19.74 -12.52
CA TYR A 435 0.51 20.02 -11.21
C TYR A 435 -1.02 20.08 -11.28
N VAL A 436 -1.57 20.63 -12.37
CA VAL A 436 -3.04 20.68 -12.59
C VAL A 436 -3.60 19.26 -12.72
N ARG A 437 -2.98 18.39 -13.53
CA ARG A 437 -3.38 16.98 -13.66
C ARG A 437 -3.31 16.23 -12.33
N GLY A 438 -2.29 16.53 -11.52
CA GLY A 438 -2.17 15.99 -10.16
C GLY A 438 -3.37 16.38 -9.28
N LYS A 439 -3.74 17.66 -9.27
CA LYS A 439 -4.91 18.14 -8.50
C LYS A 439 -6.22 17.52 -8.99
N GLN A 440 -6.42 17.37 -10.29
CA GLN A 440 -7.61 16.72 -10.86
C GLN A 440 -7.71 15.25 -10.43
N ARG A 441 -6.59 14.51 -10.44
CA ARG A 441 -6.54 13.11 -9.98
C ARG A 441 -6.81 12.96 -8.49
N LEU A 442 -6.38 13.95 -7.69
CA LEU A 442 -6.66 14.00 -6.26
C LEU A 442 -8.15 14.18 -5.99
N GLU A 443 -8.82 15.06 -6.73
CA GLU A 443 -10.27 15.23 -6.61
C GLU A 443 -11.04 13.97 -6.99
N GLY A 444 -10.66 13.33 -8.11
CA GLY A 444 -11.25 12.04 -8.50
C GLY A 444 -11.04 10.94 -7.45
N LEU A 445 -9.89 10.92 -6.77
CA LEU A 445 -9.62 9.99 -5.68
C LEU A 445 -10.53 10.26 -4.48
N ARG A 446 -10.71 11.54 -4.10
CA ARG A 446 -11.63 11.91 -3.01
C ARG A 446 -13.04 11.40 -3.29
N LEU A 447 -13.57 11.61 -4.50
CA LEU A 447 -14.88 11.10 -4.90
C LEU A 447 -14.96 9.57 -4.85
N TRP A 448 -13.91 8.89 -5.34
CA TRP A 448 -13.82 7.43 -5.28
C TRP A 448 -13.88 6.89 -3.84
N THR A 449 -13.16 7.51 -2.89
CA THR A 449 -13.20 7.09 -1.48
C THR A 449 -14.56 7.28 -0.81
N MET A 450 -15.45 8.10 -1.40
CA MET A 450 -16.82 8.30 -0.95
C MET A 450 -17.82 7.34 -1.62
N GLY A 451 -17.35 6.38 -2.41
CA GLY A 451 -18.20 5.49 -3.22
C GLY A 451 -18.88 6.19 -4.39
N ARG A 452 -18.40 7.40 -4.77
CA ARG A 452 -18.97 8.24 -5.84
C ARG A 452 -18.10 8.20 -7.12
N ALA A 453 -17.52 7.04 -7.43
CA ALA A 453 -16.65 6.86 -8.59
C ALA A 453 -17.38 7.27 -9.90
N GLY A 454 -16.80 8.20 -10.67
CA GLY A 454 -17.34 8.63 -11.98
C GLY A 454 -18.28 9.85 -11.97
N GLN A 455 -18.61 10.46 -10.82
CA GLN A 455 -19.38 11.71 -10.76
C GLN A 455 -18.50 12.95 -11.03
N LEU A 456 -19.05 13.99 -11.68
CA LEU A 456 -18.33 15.25 -11.96
C LEU A 456 -18.47 16.25 -10.81
N ALA A 457 -17.41 17.01 -10.51
CA ALA A 457 -17.37 18.01 -9.43
C ALA A 457 -18.47 19.10 -9.50
N THR A 458 -19.10 19.31 -10.66
CA THR A 458 -20.21 20.26 -10.85
C THR A 458 -21.52 19.85 -10.18
N GLU A 459 -21.71 18.57 -9.84
CA GLU A 459 -22.90 18.10 -9.10
C GLU A 459 -22.84 18.44 -7.59
N MET A 460 -21.72 19.00 -7.10
CA MET A 460 -21.43 19.19 -5.67
C MET A 460 -21.87 20.54 -5.09
N ALA A 461 -22.27 21.53 -5.89
CA ALA A 461 -22.67 22.83 -5.36
C ALA A 461 -23.97 22.77 -4.53
N ASP A 462 -24.80 21.74 -4.75
CA ASP A 462 -26.07 21.54 -4.05
C ASP A 462 -25.99 20.52 -2.88
N ASP A 463 -24.86 19.84 -2.67
CA ASP A 463 -24.81 18.61 -1.83
C ASP A 463 -23.72 18.61 -0.73
N GLN A 464 -23.00 19.70 -0.50
CA GLN A 464 -22.04 19.76 0.61
C GLN A 464 -22.68 19.71 2.02
N SER A 465 -24.01 19.89 2.13
CA SER A 465 -24.74 19.76 3.40
C SER A 465 -24.95 18.30 3.82
N SER A 466 -25.02 17.34 2.89
CA SER A 466 -25.34 15.94 3.20
C SER A 466 -24.17 15.15 3.82
N LEU A 467 -22.92 15.53 3.53
CA LEU A 467 -21.72 14.87 4.06
C LEU A 467 -21.49 15.10 5.57
N GLN A 468 -21.91 16.25 6.11
CA GLN A 468 -21.92 16.44 7.56
C GLN A 468 -23.06 15.65 8.23
N GLU A 469 -24.17 15.44 7.52
CA GLU A 469 -25.33 14.69 8.04
C GLU A 469 -25.05 13.18 8.12
N ASP A 470 -24.37 12.58 7.13
CA ASP A 470 -24.07 11.13 7.14
C ASP A 470 -23.03 10.72 8.21
N LEU A 471 -22.12 11.62 8.60
CA LEU A 471 -21.21 11.40 9.73
C LEU A 471 -21.86 11.68 11.10
N GLN A 472 -23.02 12.35 11.11
CA GLN A 472 -23.80 12.65 12.31
C GLN A 472 -24.87 11.59 12.61
N GLN A 473 -25.21 10.73 11.64
CA GLN A 473 -26.11 9.60 11.88
C GLN A 473 -25.33 8.42 12.54
N PRO A 474 -25.90 7.81 13.59
CA PRO A 474 -25.25 6.76 14.39
C PRO A 474 -25.01 5.46 13.63
#